data_AF-A0A446B3B9-F1
#
_entry.id   AF-A0A446B3B9-F1
#
_cell.length_a   1.000
_cell.length_b   1.000
_cell.length_c   1.000
_cell.angle_alpha   90.00
_cell.angle_beta   90.00
_cell.angle_gamma   90.00
#
_symmetry.space_group_name_H-M   'P 1'
#
loop_
_entity.id
_entity.type
_entity.pdbx_description
1 polymer ?
#
loop_
_entity_poly.entity_id
_entity_poly.type
_entity_poly.pdbx_seq_one_letter_code
_entity_poly.pdbx_strand_id
1 'polypeptide(L)' 'MSNVTRLHHALPLPPDVVAAINGLDASLIKAIAESKSAGLPQGMIVALLQGHAHAETHKMVAK' A
#
# COMPACT_ATOMS: atom_id res chain seq x y z
N MET A 1 15.25 17.52 -0.61
CA MET A 1 15.54 16.12 -0.22
C MET A 1 15.53 15.96 1.31
N SER A 2 14.38 16.11 1.99
CA SER A 2 14.33 16.03 3.47
C SER A 2 13.03 15.51 4.09
N ASN A 3 12.14 14.87 3.32
CA ASN A 3 10.88 14.33 3.85
C ASN A 3 10.74 12.81 3.69
N VAL A 4 11.86 12.08 3.66
CA VAL A 4 11.84 10.61 3.72
C VAL A 4 12.14 10.22 5.17
N THR A 5 11.09 10.05 5.97
CA THR A 5 11.21 9.49 7.33
C THR A 5 11.70 8.05 7.21
N ARG A 6 12.98 7.82 7.55
CA ARG A 6 13.54 6.46 7.61
C ARG A 6 12.90 5.71 8.77
N LEU A 7 11.93 4.85 8.46
CA LEU A 7 11.20 4.01 9.42
C LEU A 7 12.11 3.11 10.27
N HIS A 8 13.35 2.85 9.84
CA HIS A 8 14.28 1.95 10.52
C HIS A 8 14.92 2.49 11.81
N HIS A 9 14.86 3.80 12.10
CA HIS A 9 15.54 4.38 13.28
C HIS A 9 14.60 4.87 14.39
N ALA A 10 13.28 4.75 14.20
CA ALA A 10 12.28 5.30 15.11
C ALA A 10 11.26 4.23 15.55
N LEU A 11 11.76 3.10 16.04
CA LEU A 11 10.91 2.10 16.68
C LEU A 11 10.84 2.38 18.20
N PRO A 12 9.64 2.30 18.80
CA PRO A 12 8.36 1.92 18.18
C PRO A 12 7.74 3.03 17.31
N LEU A 13 7.14 2.63 16.18
CA LEU A 13 6.34 3.55 15.36
C LEU A 13 5.20 4.12 16.20
N PRO A 14 4.81 5.39 15.99
CA PRO A 14 3.67 5.99 16.68
C PRO A 14 2.41 5.12 16.53
N PRO A 15 1.59 4.94 17.59
CA PRO A 15 0.41 4.07 17.56
C PRO A 15 -0.61 4.41 16.47
N ASP A 16 -0.74 5.68 16.14
CA ASP A 16 -1.57 6.21 15.06
C ASP A 16 -1.07 5.76 13.67
N VAL A 17 0.25 5.78 13.46
CA VAL A 17 0.87 5.28 12.22
C VAL A 17 0.66 3.77 12.09
N VAL A 18 0.80 3.02 13.18
CA VAL A 18 0.53 1.58 13.20
C VAL A 18 -0.95 1.29 12.89
N ALA A 19 -1.88 2.04 13.48
CA ALA A 19 -3.30 1.91 13.20
C ALA A 19 -3.62 2.22 11.73
N ALA A 20 -3.01 3.24 11.14
CA ALA A 20 -3.18 3.58 9.74
C ALA A 20 -2.66 2.48 8.81
N ILE A 21 -1.51 1.88 9.10
CA ILE A 21 -0.95 0.75 8.33
C ILE A 21 -1.89 -0.45 8.38
N ASN A 22 -2.35 -0.82 9.58
CA ASN A 22 -3.27 -1.96 9.75
C ASN A 22 -4.61 -1.73 9.04
N GLY A 23 -5.13 -0.50 9.07
CA GLY A 23 -6.35 -0.13 8.36
C GLY A 23 -6.21 -0.23 6.83
N LEU A 24 -5.05 0.19 6.30
CA LEU A 24 -4.72 0.05 4.89
C LEU A 24 -4.64 -1.42 4.47
N ASP A 25 -3.92 -2.24 5.24
CA ASP A 25 -3.74 -3.67 4.95
C ASP A 25 -5.09 -4.42 4.97
N ALA A 26 -5.91 -4.21 6.00
CA ALA A 26 -7.25 -4.80 6.07
C ALA A 26 -8.14 -4.42 4.88
N SER A 27 -8.06 -3.16 4.44
CA SER A 27 -8.83 -2.67 3.28
C SER A 27 -8.37 -3.32 1.98
N LEU A 28 -7.06 -3.50 1.80
CA LEU A 28 -6.49 -4.20 0.63
C LEU A 28 -6.90 -5.68 0.60
N ILE A 29 -6.81 -6.38 1.74
CA ILE A 29 -7.24 -7.78 1.84
C ILE A 29 -8.71 -7.92 1.45
N LYS A 30 -9.57 -7.03 1.93
CA LYS A 30 -11.00 -7.03 1.59
C LYS A 30 -11.23 -6.81 0.09
N ALA A 31 -10.58 -5.80 -0.50
CA ALA A 31 -10.72 -5.52 -1.94
C ALA A 31 -10.23 -6.69 -2.81
N ILE A 32 -9.15 -7.37 -2.40
CA ILE A 32 -8.65 -8.57 -3.09
C ILE A 32 -9.66 -9.73 -2.96
N ALA A 33 -10.24 -9.93 -1.78
CA ALA A 33 -11.24 -10.98 -1.57
C ALA A 33 -12.51 -10.74 -2.41
N GLU A 34 -13.01 -9.52 -2.47
CA GLU A 34 -14.15 -9.12 -3.30
C GLU A 34 -13.84 -9.26 -4.81
N SER A 35 -12.63 -8.91 -5.23
CA SER A 35 -12.21 -9.09 -6.62
C SER A 35 -12.15 -10.58 -7.00
N LYS A 36 -11.63 -11.42 -6.09
CA LYS A 36 -11.60 -12.87 -6.28
C LYS A 36 -13.00 -13.47 -6.34
N SER A 37 -13.92 -13.04 -5.47
CA SER A 37 -15.31 -13.54 -5.48
C SER A 37 -16.08 -13.09 -6.73
N ALA A 38 -15.71 -11.94 -7.31
CA ALA A 38 -16.20 -11.48 -8.61
C ALA A 38 -15.61 -12.23 -9.82
N GLY A 39 -14.71 -13.20 -9.59
CA GLY A 39 -14.11 -14.01 -10.65
C GLY A 39 -12.92 -13.34 -11.35
N LEU A 40 -12.35 -12.29 -10.77
CA LEU A 40 -11.20 -11.61 -11.36
C LEU A 40 -9.93 -12.49 -11.27
N PRO A 41 -9.21 -12.72 -12.38
CA PRO A 41 -8.00 -13.53 -12.35
C PRO A 41 -6.94 -12.93 -11.42
N GLN A 42 -6.24 -13.78 -10.66
CA GLN A 42 -5.17 -13.37 -9.75
C GLN A 42 -4.12 -12.48 -10.43
N GLY A 43 -3.75 -12.79 -11.68
CA GLY A 43 -2.79 -11.99 -12.45
C GLY A 43 -3.26 -10.56 -12.72
N MET A 44 -4.57 -10.35 -12.93
CA MET A 44 -5.14 -9.02 -13.13
C MET A 44 -5.12 -8.19 -11.84
N ILE A 45 -5.44 -8.83 -10.70
CA ILE A 45 -5.39 -8.18 -9.39
C ILE A 45 -3.96 -7.69 -9.10
N VAL A 46 -2.96 -8.54 -9.36
CA VAL A 46 -1.54 -8.19 -9.17
C VAL A 46 -1.11 -7.07 -10.11
N ALA A 47 -1.52 -7.10 -11.38
CA ALA A 47 -1.19 -6.06 -12.36
C ALA A 47 -1.72 -4.68 -11.94
N LEU A 48 -2.96 -4.61 -11.41
CA LEU A 48 -3.55 -3.37 -10.91
C LEU A 48 -2.79 -2.81 -9.70
N LEU A 49 -2.47 -3.66 -8.72
CA LEU A 49 -1.69 -3.25 -7.54
C LEU A 49 -0.29 -2.76 -7.94
N GLN A 50 0.35 -3.41 -8.90
CA GLN A 50 1.64 -2.97 -9.43
C GLN A 50 1.54 -1.62 -10.14
N GLY A 51 0.45 -1.38 -10.89
CA GLY A 51 0.17 -0.08 -11.51
C GLY A 51 0.04 1.05 -10.48
N HIS A 52 -0.68 0.80 -9.37
CA HIS A 52 -0.77 1.75 -8.26
C HIS A 52 0.58 2.01 -7.60
N ALA A 53 1.36 0.97 -7.31
CA ALA A 53 2.70 1.11 -6.75
C ALA A 53 3.62 1.94 -7.66
N HIS A 54 3.56 1.71 -8.97
CA HIS A 54 4.32 2.48 -9.96
C HIS A 54 3.90 3.96 -9.97
N ALA A 55 2.60 4.25 -9.96
CA ALA A 55 2.08 5.62 -9.93
C ALA A 55 2.50 6.38 -8.65
N GLU A 56 2.42 5.74 -7.49
CA GLU A 56 2.87 6.35 -6.22
C GLU A 56 4.38 6.58 -6.22
N THR A 57 5.17 5.62 -6.72
CA THR A 57 6.62 5.79 -6.88
C THR A 57 6.94 6.98 -7.79
N HIS A 58 6.22 7.12 -8.91
CA HIS A 58 6.39 8.25 -9.80
C HIS A 58 6.07 9.58 -9.10
N LYS A 59 4.97 9.67 -8.33
CA LYS A 59 4.63 10.87 -7.54
C LYS A 59 5.69 11.22 -6.50
N MET A 60 6.35 10.22 -5.91
CA MET A 60 7.40 10.42 -4.90
C MET A 60 8.70 10.98 -5.52
N VAL A 61 9.01 10.61 -6.76
CA VAL A 61 10.28 10.97 -7.43
C VAL A 61 10.13 12.21 -8.33
N ALA A 62 8.98 12.40 -8.99
CA ALA A 62 8.75 13.51 -9.93
C ALA A 62 8.51 14.87 -9.23
N LYS A 63 9.10 15.07 -8.04
CA LYS A 63 8.92 16.25 -7.20
C LYS A 63 10.14 17.16 -7.20
#